data_AF-A0A947B823-F1
#
_entry.id   AF-A0A947B823-F1
#
_cell.length_a   1.000
_cell.length_b   1.000
_cell.length_c   1.000
_cell.angle_alpha   90.00
_cell.angle_beta   90.00
_cell.angle_gamma   90.00
#
_symmetry.space_group_name_H-M   'P 1'
#
loop_
_entity.id
_entity.type
_entity.pdbx_description
1 polymer ?
#
loop_
_entity_poly.entity_id
_entity_poly.type
_entity_poly.pdbx_seq_one_letter_code
_entity_poly.pdbx_strand_id
1 'polypeptide(L)'
;LRSEVTAFLAEGSATRARIENHVVEMANAKLHLPFAVTEYTDFYASKNRALNVGTMFRGPENALPPNWLSIPIGYNGRASSVVVSGTDVTRPNGQLKGPDDDLPRFGPSARFDLELELGAVVGTPSSGMVSVAEADEMIFGYVLLNDWSARDIQAWEYQPLGPFQAKATATSIGPWIVMRAALDPFRIATPERERPLLPYLTEPSPTLYDIDLSVGLTPEGGRETIISRTNYRTMYYSAPQQLCHHTTSGCPMRVGDLLGSGTISGTERDTCGSLLELSWGGKEPVTLDGGETRSFLEDNDTLTLYGAAKGDGYRVGFGECTGKLLPARPLPDWAI
;
A
#
# COMPACT_ATOMS: atom_id res chain seq x y z
N LEU A 1 6.71 -0.43 28.22
CA LEU A 1 6.89 -1.52 27.24
C LEU A 1 8.11 -1.34 26.32
N ARG A 2 8.10 -0.47 25.27
CA ARG A 2 9.23 -0.38 24.31
C ARG A 2 10.59 -0.22 25.01
N SER A 3 10.71 0.77 25.90
CA SER A 3 11.96 1.02 26.63
C SER A 3 12.41 -0.18 27.48
N GLU A 4 11.46 -0.92 28.05
CA GLU A 4 11.77 -2.12 28.86
C GLU A 4 12.25 -3.28 27.97
N VAL A 5 11.58 -3.53 26.84
CA VAL A 5 11.99 -4.57 25.88
C VAL A 5 13.37 -4.25 25.30
N THR A 6 13.63 -2.99 24.94
CA THR A 6 14.97 -2.56 24.51
C THR A 6 16.02 -2.80 25.60
N ALA A 7 15.71 -2.50 26.86
CA ALA A 7 16.63 -2.76 27.98
C ALA A 7 16.89 -4.25 28.22
N PHE A 8 15.89 -5.12 28.04
CA PHE A 8 16.06 -6.58 28.15
C PHE A 8 16.93 -7.16 27.02
N LEU A 9 16.81 -6.61 25.81
CA LEU A 9 17.51 -7.10 24.62
C LEU A 9 18.90 -6.48 24.42
N ALA A 10 19.26 -5.44 25.17
CA ALA A 10 20.56 -4.78 25.05
C ALA A 10 21.72 -5.75 25.32
N GLU A 11 22.82 -5.58 24.56
CA GLU A 11 24.05 -6.32 24.77
C GLU A 11 24.57 -6.12 26.20
N GLY A 12 24.95 -7.20 26.88
CA GLY A 12 25.39 -7.16 28.28
C GLY A 12 24.27 -6.92 29.32
N SER A 13 22.99 -6.91 28.92
CA SER A 13 21.88 -6.70 29.86
C SER A 13 21.84 -7.78 30.94
N ALA A 14 21.98 -7.37 32.21
CA ALA A 14 21.83 -8.25 33.37
C ALA A 14 20.43 -8.86 33.49
N THR A 15 19.46 -8.30 32.77
CA THR A 15 18.07 -8.77 32.74
C THR A 15 17.74 -9.67 31.54
N ARG A 16 18.69 -9.96 30.65
CA ARG A 16 18.46 -10.85 29.48
C ARG A 16 17.98 -12.24 29.89
N ALA A 17 18.52 -12.80 30.96
CA ALA A 17 18.10 -14.08 31.52
C ALA A 17 16.60 -14.14 31.88
N ARG A 18 15.95 -12.99 32.11
CA ARG A 18 14.50 -12.91 32.40
C ARG A 18 13.64 -13.19 31.17
N ILE A 19 14.17 -13.05 29.96
CA ILE A 19 13.42 -13.23 28.71
C ILE A 19 13.88 -14.44 27.90
N GLU A 20 14.96 -15.12 28.28
CA GLU A 20 15.53 -16.25 27.52
C GLU A 20 14.50 -17.34 27.20
N ASN A 21 13.69 -17.75 28.19
CA ASN A 21 12.65 -18.75 28.00
C ASN A 21 11.37 -18.20 27.32
N HIS A 22 11.35 -16.92 26.96
CA HIS A 22 10.24 -16.22 26.34
C HIS A 22 10.55 -15.71 24.93
N VAL A 23 11.74 -16.01 24.40
CA VAL A 23 12.09 -15.76 22.99
C VAL A 23 11.70 -16.99 22.17
N VAL A 24 10.95 -16.76 21.08
CA VAL A 24 10.56 -17.80 20.12
C VAL A 24 11.25 -17.48 18.80
N GLU A 25 11.94 -18.46 18.22
CA GLU A 25 12.49 -18.31 16.87
C GLU A 25 11.37 -18.07 15.86
N MET A 26 11.52 -17.05 15.00
CA MET A 26 10.49 -16.70 14.02
C MET A 26 10.14 -17.87 13.09
N ALA A 27 11.11 -18.74 12.76
CA ALA A 27 10.88 -19.94 11.94
C ALA A 27 9.90 -20.94 12.57
N ASN A 28 9.71 -20.89 13.89
CA ASN A 28 8.81 -21.75 14.65
C ASN A 28 7.49 -21.04 15.02
N ALA A 29 7.25 -19.84 14.49
CA ALA A 29 6.05 -19.06 14.75
C ALA A 29 5.19 -18.91 13.49
N LYS A 30 3.87 -18.94 13.69
CA LYS A 30 2.90 -18.51 12.67
C LYS A 30 2.45 -17.10 12.97
N LEU A 31 2.73 -16.17 12.06
CA LEU A 31 2.26 -14.79 12.18
C LEU A 31 0.80 -14.69 11.72
N HIS A 32 0.08 -13.75 12.31
CA HIS A 32 -1.33 -13.48 12.05
C HIS A 32 -1.51 -11.99 11.73
N LEU A 33 -2.72 -11.59 11.33
CA LEU A 33 -3.06 -10.19 11.17
C LEU A 33 -2.79 -9.46 12.51
N PRO A 34 -1.97 -8.39 12.53
CA PRO A 34 -1.45 -7.84 13.79
C PRO A 34 -2.49 -7.07 14.61
N PHE A 35 -3.63 -6.73 14.02
CA PHE A 35 -4.76 -6.06 14.65
C PHE A 35 -6.04 -6.40 13.88
N ALA A 36 -7.20 -6.20 14.50
CA ALA A 36 -8.46 -6.24 13.79
C ALA A 36 -8.63 -4.92 13.01
N VAL A 37 -8.67 -5.00 11.68
CA VAL A 37 -8.92 -3.83 10.82
C VAL A 37 -10.40 -3.46 10.97
N THR A 38 -10.66 -2.34 11.66
CA THR A 38 -12.03 -1.88 11.94
C THR A 38 -12.64 -1.17 10.73
N GLU A 39 -11.88 -0.27 10.13
CA GLU A 39 -12.17 0.39 8.87
C GLU A 39 -10.88 0.44 8.03
N TYR A 40 -11.04 0.47 6.71
CA TYR A 40 -9.92 0.68 5.78
C TYR A 40 -10.27 1.84 4.87
N THR A 41 -9.42 2.86 4.83
CA THR A 41 -9.48 3.96 3.86
C THR A 41 -8.21 3.96 3.05
N ASP A 42 -8.34 4.13 1.74
CA ASP A 42 -7.23 4.13 0.81
C ASP A 42 -7.09 5.49 0.15
N PHE A 43 -5.91 6.09 0.26
CA PHE A 43 -5.63 7.41 -0.29
C PHE A 43 -5.04 7.33 -1.70
N TYR A 44 -4.84 8.49 -2.33
CA TYR A 44 -4.20 8.59 -3.63
C TYR A 44 -3.12 9.67 -3.62
N ALA A 45 -2.16 9.54 -2.70
CA ALA A 45 -1.27 10.64 -2.31
C ALA A 45 0.09 10.69 -3.01
N SER A 46 0.41 9.77 -3.91
CA SER A 46 1.61 9.88 -4.76
C SER A 46 1.32 10.73 -6.00
N LYS A 47 2.05 11.83 -6.17
CA LYS A 47 1.89 12.71 -7.34
C LYS A 47 2.34 12.05 -8.63
N ASN A 48 3.43 11.29 -8.59
CA ASN A 48 3.94 10.59 -9.76
C ASN A 48 2.95 9.53 -10.23
N ARG A 49 2.36 8.76 -9.29
CA ARG A 49 1.25 7.84 -9.57
C ARG A 49 0.09 8.56 -10.26
N ALA A 50 -0.36 9.67 -9.66
CA ALA A 50 -1.47 10.46 -10.18
C ALA A 50 -1.21 11.00 -11.60
N LEU A 51 0.01 11.45 -11.86
CA LEU A 51 0.45 11.91 -13.18
C LEU A 51 0.51 10.77 -14.19
N ASN A 52 1.10 9.62 -13.83
CA ASN A 52 1.22 8.47 -14.72
C ASN A 52 -0.15 7.95 -15.16
N VAL A 53 -1.01 7.63 -14.20
CA VAL A 53 -2.38 7.15 -14.47
C VAL A 53 -3.18 8.21 -15.23
N GLY A 54 -3.12 9.46 -14.78
CA GLY A 54 -3.80 10.57 -15.44
C GLY A 54 -3.39 10.72 -16.90
N THR A 55 -2.10 10.62 -17.18
CA THR A 55 -1.55 10.70 -18.54
C THR A 55 -2.05 9.56 -19.42
N MET A 56 -2.09 8.33 -18.91
CA MET A 56 -2.60 7.17 -19.67
C MET A 56 -4.07 7.31 -20.07
N PHE A 57 -4.91 7.87 -19.20
CA PHE A 57 -6.37 7.89 -19.39
C PHE A 57 -6.91 9.22 -19.93
N ARG A 58 -6.26 10.35 -19.64
CA ARG A 58 -6.74 11.70 -19.97
C ARG A 58 -5.73 12.54 -20.75
N GLY A 59 -4.53 12.00 -21.02
CA GLY A 59 -3.42 12.73 -21.60
C GLY A 59 -2.66 13.59 -20.56
N PRO A 60 -1.43 14.01 -20.88
CA PRO A 60 -0.53 14.67 -19.93
C PRO A 60 -1.06 16.03 -19.45
N GLU A 61 -1.76 16.77 -20.31
CA GLU A 61 -2.31 18.10 -19.99
C GLU A 61 -3.42 18.05 -18.93
N ASN A 62 -4.13 16.92 -18.81
CA ASN A 62 -5.25 16.72 -17.90
C ASN A 62 -4.97 15.59 -16.88
N ALA A 63 -3.70 15.33 -16.62
CA ALA A 63 -3.28 14.19 -15.81
C ALA A 63 -3.79 14.30 -14.36
N LEU A 64 -3.60 15.45 -13.70
CA LEU A 64 -4.09 15.66 -12.34
C LEU A 64 -5.52 16.23 -12.33
N PRO A 65 -6.45 15.61 -11.59
CA PRO A 65 -7.73 16.25 -11.30
C PRO A 65 -7.54 17.61 -10.59
N PRO A 66 -8.44 18.58 -10.78
CA PRO A 66 -8.27 19.94 -10.24
C PRO A 66 -8.08 20.02 -8.72
N ASN A 67 -8.68 19.09 -7.98
CA ASN A 67 -8.62 19.02 -6.52
C ASN A 67 -7.36 18.32 -5.97
N TRP A 68 -6.63 17.57 -6.80
CA TRP A 68 -5.59 16.64 -6.33
C TRP A 68 -4.44 17.37 -5.62
N LEU A 69 -4.05 18.56 -6.08
CA LEU A 69 -3.00 19.37 -5.44
C LEU A 69 -3.49 20.14 -4.20
N SER A 70 -4.79 20.07 -3.88
CA SER A 70 -5.40 20.82 -2.78
C SER A 70 -5.79 19.93 -1.60
N ILE A 71 -6.10 18.65 -1.83
CA ILE A 71 -6.53 17.71 -0.79
C ILE A 71 -5.95 16.31 -1.05
N PRO A 72 -5.60 15.55 0.01
CA PRO A 72 -5.30 14.13 -0.10
C PRO A 72 -6.61 13.37 -0.36
N ILE A 73 -6.99 13.20 -1.62
CA ILE A 73 -8.19 12.42 -1.97
C ILE A 73 -8.02 10.95 -1.54
N GLY A 74 -9.12 10.33 -1.16
CA GLY A 74 -9.19 8.93 -0.77
C GLY A 74 -10.61 8.39 -0.82
N TYR A 75 -10.77 7.09 -0.64
CA TYR A 75 -12.06 6.38 -0.66
C TYR A 75 -12.09 5.29 0.42
N ASN A 76 -13.28 4.85 0.80
CA ASN A 76 -13.43 3.73 1.72
C ASN A 76 -13.05 2.42 1.02
N GLY A 77 -12.01 1.78 1.50
CA GLY A 77 -11.62 0.44 1.10
C GLY A 77 -12.48 -0.63 1.79
N ARG A 78 -12.08 -1.90 1.66
CA ARG A 78 -12.83 -3.02 2.24
C ARG A 78 -12.05 -3.71 3.35
N ALA A 79 -12.38 -3.37 4.60
CA ALA A 79 -11.73 -3.94 5.78
C ALA A 79 -11.80 -5.48 5.85
N SER A 80 -12.93 -6.08 5.45
CA SER A 80 -13.13 -7.54 5.55
C SER A 80 -12.24 -8.38 4.64
N SER A 81 -11.63 -7.76 3.62
CA SER A 81 -10.72 -8.43 2.67
C SER A 81 -9.26 -8.08 2.93
N VAL A 82 -8.95 -7.42 4.06
CA VAL A 82 -7.56 -7.22 4.49
C VAL A 82 -7.04 -8.52 5.11
N VAL A 83 -5.95 -9.03 4.55
CA VAL A 83 -5.34 -10.32 4.93
C VAL A 83 -3.87 -10.13 5.31
N VAL A 84 -3.33 -11.05 6.11
CA VAL A 84 -1.91 -11.04 6.47
C VAL A 84 -1.05 -11.60 5.33
N SER A 85 0.16 -11.07 5.18
CA SER A 85 1.24 -11.62 4.36
C SER A 85 1.31 -13.15 4.39
N GLY A 86 1.53 -13.77 3.22
CA GLY A 86 1.52 -15.21 2.99
C GLY A 86 0.13 -15.78 2.70
N THR A 87 -0.93 -14.98 2.73
CA THR A 87 -2.26 -15.40 2.27
C THR A 87 -2.34 -15.33 0.75
N ASP A 88 -2.67 -16.45 0.12
CA ASP A 88 -2.91 -16.50 -1.33
C ASP A 88 -4.14 -15.67 -1.73
N VAL A 89 -4.06 -15.01 -2.89
CA VAL A 89 -5.12 -14.18 -3.46
C VAL A 89 -5.68 -14.87 -4.68
N THR A 90 -7.00 -15.05 -4.74
CA THR A 90 -7.65 -15.65 -5.92
C THR A 90 -7.98 -14.56 -6.93
N ARG A 91 -7.59 -14.74 -8.20
CA ARG A 91 -7.95 -13.82 -9.29
C ARG A 91 -9.47 -13.63 -9.32
N PRO A 92 -9.97 -12.38 -9.35
CA PRO A 92 -11.40 -12.14 -9.35
C PRO A 92 -12.01 -12.39 -10.73
N ASN A 93 -13.21 -12.93 -10.72
CA ASN A 93 -14.14 -12.80 -11.84
C ASN A 93 -14.94 -11.50 -11.68
N GLY A 94 -15.25 -10.82 -12.78
CA GLY A 94 -16.05 -9.60 -12.77
C GLY A 94 -16.60 -9.24 -14.14
N GLN A 95 -17.30 -8.11 -14.23
CA GLN A 95 -17.71 -7.54 -15.50
C GLN A 95 -16.51 -6.88 -16.19
N LEU A 96 -16.31 -7.22 -17.45
CA LEU A 96 -15.21 -6.76 -18.28
C LEU A 96 -15.79 -6.12 -19.52
N LYS A 97 -15.38 -4.88 -19.80
CA LYS A 97 -15.83 -4.13 -20.96
C LYS A 97 -14.61 -3.58 -21.71
N GLY A 98 -14.27 -4.23 -22.81
CA GLY A 98 -13.28 -3.70 -23.76
C GLY A 98 -13.78 -2.42 -24.44
N PRO A 99 -12.85 -1.61 -24.98
CA PRO A 99 -13.20 -0.37 -25.68
C PRO A 99 -14.11 -0.61 -26.89
N ASP A 100 -13.92 -1.74 -27.59
CA ASP A 100 -14.65 -2.09 -28.82
C ASP A 100 -15.82 -3.05 -28.58
N ASP A 101 -16.05 -3.49 -27.34
CA ASP A 101 -17.18 -4.37 -27.01
C ASP A 101 -18.49 -3.57 -27.07
N ASP A 102 -19.63 -4.19 -27.42
CA ASP A 102 -20.94 -3.52 -27.30
C ASP A 102 -21.47 -3.56 -25.87
N LEU A 103 -21.32 -4.72 -25.20
CA LEU A 103 -21.80 -5.00 -23.85
C LEU A 103 -20.70 -5.66 -23.01
N PRO A 104 -20.74 -5.54 -21.66
CA PRO A 104 -19.77 -6.22 -20.82
C PRO A 104 -19.98 -7.75 -20.87
N ARG A 105 -18.88 -8.49 -20.67
CA ARG A 105 -18.90 -9.93 -20.42
C ARG A 105 -18.51 -10.22 -18.96
N PHE A 106 -18.91 -11.35 -18.42
CA PHE A 106 -18.47 -11.80 -17.10
C PHE A 106 -17.33 -12.81 -17.23
N GLY A 107 -16.24 -12.65 -16.47
CA GLY A 107 -15.12 -13.58 -16.51
C GLY A 107 -13.90 -13.13 -15.69
N PRO A 108 -12.79 -13.88 -15.76
CA PRO A 108 -11.59 -13.59 -14.97
C PRO A 108 -10.92 -12.30 -15.44
N SER A 109 -10.47 -11.49 -14.47
CA SER A 109 -9.67 -10.29 -14.76
C SER A 109 -8.41 -10.64 -15.53
N ALA A 110 -8.20 -10.02 -16.69
CA ALA A 110 -6.99 -10.12 -17.49
C ALA A 110 -5.92 -9.08 -17.09
N ARG A 111 -6.31 -8.05 -16.32
CA ARG A 111 -5.43 -6.95 -15.91
C ARG A 111 -5.35 -6.86 -14.39
N PHE A 112 -5.01 -7.97 -13.73
CA PHE A 112 -4.80 -8.02 -12.28
C PHE A 112 -3.40 -7.50 -11.92
N ASP A 113 -3.33 -6.68 -10.87
CA ASP A 113 -2.18 -5.83 -10.60
C ASP A 113 -1.93 -5.70 -9.09
N LEU A 114 -0.73 -5.23 -8.75
CA LEU A 114 -0.33 -4.81 -7.41
C LEU A 114 -0.49 -3.29 -7.24
N GLU A 115 -0.53 -2.84 -6.00
CA GLU A 115 -0.23 -1.45 -5.63
C GLU A 115 0.71 -1.46 -4.42
N LEU A 116 1.96 -1.01 -4.60
CA LEU A 116 2.94 -0.88 -3.53
C LEU A 116 2.55 0.29 -2.63
N GLU A 117 2.25 0.01 -1.37
CA GLU A 117 1.80 1.00 -0.40
C GLU A 117 2.39 0.80 1.00
N LEU A 118 2.23 1.84 1.82
CA LEU A 118 2.29 1.72 3.27
C LEU A 118 0.90 1.94 3.86
N GLY A 119 0.55 1.13 4.85
CA GLY A 119 -0.64 1.33 5.67
C GLY A 119 -0.28 1.98 7.00
N ALA A 120 -0.81 3.16 7.30
CA ALA A 120 -0.73 3.76 8.63
C ALA A 120 -1.83 3.20 9.53
N VAL A 121 -1.48 2.86 10.77
CA VAL A 121 -2.40 2.25 11.76
C VAL A 121 -2.78 3.28 12.81
N VAL A 122 -4.07 3.55 12.98
CA VAL A 122 -4.58 4.45 14.01
C VAL A 122 -4.51 3.77 15.37
N GLY A 123 -3.76 4.38 16.30
CA GLY A 123 -3.58 3.92 17.68
C GLY A 123 -4.45 4.62 18.71
N THR A 124 -4.90 5.84 18.41
CA THR A 124 -5.73 6.66 19.30
C THR A 124 -6.99 7.09 18.54
N PRO A 125 -8.21 6.90 19.10
CA PRO A 125 -9.44 7.26 18.42
C PRO A 125 -9.68 8.77 18.43
N SER A 126 -10.54 9.25 17.53
CA SER A 126 -11.07 10.62 17.55
C SER A 126 -12.55 10.63 17.19
N SER A 127 -13.27 11.67 17.64
CA SER A 127 -14.69 11.88 17.33
C SER A 127 -14.96 13.19 16.62
N GLY A 128 -13.90 13.85 16.12
CA GLY A 128 -13.97 15.16 15.51
C GLY A 128 -12.68 15.46 14.77
N MET A 129 -12.63 16.66 14.18
CA MET A 129 -11.47 17.12 13.42
C MET A 129 -10.21 17.14 14.29
N VAL A 130 -9.11 16.64 13.74
CA VAL A 130 -7.79 16.69 14.35
C VAL A 130 -6.83 17.47 13.45
N SER A 131 -5.89 18.18 14.06
CA SER A 131 -4.77 18.82 13.36
C SER A 131 -3.78 17.78 12.82
N VAL A 132 -2.88 18.19 11.92
CA VAL A 132 -1.79 17.33 11.43
C VAL A 132 -0.88 16.87 12.59
N ALA A 133 -0.69 17.69 13.62
CA ALA A 133 0.10 17.33 14.79
C ALA A 133 -0.56 16.21 15.60
N GLU A 134 -1.84 16.37 15.93
CA GLU A 134 -2.64 15.36 16.64
C GLU A 134 -2.73 14.07 15.80
N ALA A 135 -2.89 14.18 14.48
CA ALA A 135 -2.90 13.04 13.57
C ALA A 135 -1.57 12.26 13.60
N ASP A 136 -0.41 12.92 13.65
CA ASP A 136 0.89 12.23 13.78
C ASP A 136 0.99 11.47 15.11
N GLU A 137 0.49 12.05 16.20
CA GLU A 137 0.45 11.39 17.52
C GLU A 137 -0.53 10.21 17.58
N MET A 138 -1.65 10.31 16.83
CA MET A 138 -2.65 9.24 16.74
C MET A 138 -2.16 8.01 15.99
N ILE A 139 -1.16 8.13 15.12
CA ILE A 139 -0.62 6.99 14.35
C ILE A 139 0.28 6.13 15.25
N PHE A 140 -0.12 4.88 15.44
CA PHE A 140 0.65 3.89 16.20
C PHE A 140 1.92 3.45 15.46
N GLY A 141 1.78 3.20 14.15
CA GLY A 141 2.86 2.72 13.31
C GLY A 141 2.39 2.40 11.90
N TYR A 142 3.24 1.70 11.16
CA TYR A 142 3.09 1.45 9.74
C TYR A 142 3.29 -0.02 9.41
N VAL A 143 2.62 -0.49 8.37
CA VAL A 143 2.79 -1.81 7.75
C VAL A 143 3.05 -1.65 6.25
N LEU A 144 3.73 -2.62 5.64
CA LEU A 144 3.67 -2.76 4.17
C LEU A 144 2.24 -3.13 3.77
N LEU A 145 1.76 -2.59 2.65
CA LEU A 145 0.41 -2.85 2.13
C LEU A 145 0.48 -3.10 0.63
N ASN A 146 -0.19 -4.15 0.15
CA ASN A 146 -0.45 -4.40 -1.27
C ASN A 146 -1.96 -4.31 -1.50
N ASP A 147 -2.41 -3.27 -2.22
CA ASP A 147 -3.82 -3.13 -2.59
C ASP A 147 -4.09 -3.74 -3.97
N TRP A 148 -4.38 -5.04 -3.97
CA TRP A 148 -4.55 -5.82 -5.19
C TRP A 148 -5.69 -5.28 -6.05
N SER A 149 -5.44 -5.19 -7.35
CA SER A 149 -6.28 -4.37 -8.22
C SER A 149 -6.60 -5.05 -9.55
N ALA A 150 -7.89 -5.30 -9.82
CA ALA A 150 -8.36 -5.75 -11.13
C ALA A 150 -8.69 -4.55 -12.04
N ARG A 151 -7.71 -4.09 -12.84
CA ARG A 151 -7.79 -2.81 -13.58
C ARG A 151 -8.88 -2.75 -14.63
N ASP A 152 -9.18 -3.88 -15.25
CA ASP A 152 -10.23 -4.02 -16.24
C ASP A 152 -11.63 -3.99 -15.63
N ILE A 153 -11.83 -4.64 -14.49
CA ILE A 153 -13.06 -4.49 -13.68
C ILE A 153 -13.20 -3.03 -13.23
N GLN A 154 -12.11 -2.44 -12.73
CA GLN A 154 -12.09 -1.06 -12.23
C GLN A 154 -12.52 -0.06 -13.31
N ALA A 155 -11.95 -0.18 -14.51
CA ALA A 155 -12.24 0.73 -15.60
C ALA A 155 -13.73 0.76 -16.00
N TRP A 156 -14.42 -0.37 -15.84
CA TRP A 156 -15.85 -0.47 -16.13
C TRP A 156 -16.74 0.05 -14.98
N GLU A 157 -16.38 -0.22 -13.72
CA GLU A 157 -17.28 0.06 -12.59
C GLU A 157 -17.10 1.44 -11.94
N TYR A 158 -15.92 2.07 -12.06
CA TYR A 158 -15.53 3.14 -11.13
C TYR A 158 -16.27 4.47 -11.30
N GLN A 159 -16.96 4.69 -12.41
CA GLN A 159 -17.70 5.93 -12.65
C GLN A 159 -19.18 5.77 -12.26
N PRO A 160 -19.76 6.66 -11.45
CA PRO A 160 -19.15 7.83 -10.79
C PRO A 160 -18.67 7.59 -9.35
N LEU A 161 -18.82 6.38 -8.81
CA LEU A 161 -18.78 6.12 -7.35
C LEU A 161 -17.39 5.76 -6.80
N GLY A 162 -16.38 5.63 -7.66
CA GLY A 162 -15.05 5.16 -7.30
C GLY A 162 -14.88 3.64 -7.42
N PRO A 163 -13.67 3.13 -7.18
CA PRO A 163 -13.37 1.69 -7.27
C PRO A 163 -14.15 0.88 -6.23
N PHE A 164 -14.56 -0.34 -6.59
CA PHE A 164 -15.35 -1.21 -5.71
C PHE A 164 -14.90 -2.68 -5.79
N GLN A 165 -15.51 -3.52 -6.64
CA GLN A 165 -15.16 -4.94 -6.74
C GLN A 165 -13.73 -5.16 -7.18
N ALA A 166 -13.20 -4.25 -7.98
CA ALA A 166 -11.82 -4.30 -8.45
C ALA A 166 -10.77 -4.24 -7.34
N LYS A 167 -11.14 -3.76 -6.15
CA LYS A 167 -10.28 -3.62 -4.96
C LYS A 167 -10.74 -4.50 -3.80
N ALA A 168 -12.04 -4.80 -3.71
CA ALA A 168 -12.62 -5.60 -2.62
C ALA A 168 -12.20 -7.08 -2.63
N THR A 169 -11.40 -7.52 -3.61
CA THR A 169 -10.94 -8.92 -3.73
C THR A 169 -9.98 -9.27 -2.59
N ALA A 170 -8.95 -8.46 -2.39
CA ALA A 170 -7.96 -8.66 -1.34
C ALA A 170 -7.11 -7.39 -1.18
N THR A 171 -6.68 -7.14 0.06
CA THR A 171 -5.60 -6.20 0.37
C THR A 171 -4.67 -6.94 1.33
N SER A 172 -3.39 -7.06 1.02
CA SER A 172 -2.44 -7.77 1.90
C SER A 172 -1.65 -6.78 2.74
N ILE A 173 -1.44 -7.07 4.03
CA ILE A 173 -0.53 -6.29 4.89
C ILE A 173 0.57 -7.14 5.52
N GLY A 174 1.73 -6.51 5.75
CA GLY A 174 2.82 -7.09 6.51
C GLY A 174 2.40 -7.43 7.95
N PRO A 175 2.95 -8.49 8.57
CA PRO A 175 2.53 -8.94 9.89
C PRO A 175 3.12 -8.11 11.05
N TRP A 176 4.12 -7.27 10.78
CA TRP A 176 4.80 -6.46 11.80
C TRP A 176 4.41 -4.99 11.64
N ILE A 177 3.80 -4.41 12.67
CA ILE A 177 3.60 -2.96 12.73
C ILE A 177 4.91 -2.32 13.21
N VAL A 178 5.57 -1.58 12.33
CA VAL A 178 6.73 -0.78 12.70
C VAL A 178 6.22 0.49 13.38
N MET A 179 6.45 0.59 14.69
CA MET A 179 5.98 1.73 15.49
C MET A 179 6.51 3.05 14.94
N ARG A 180 5.68 4.11 14.97
CA ARG A 180 6.05 5.48 14.59
C ARG A 180 7.38 5.91 15.25
N ALA A 181 7.50 5.66 16.55
CA ALA A 181 8.70 5.98 17.33
C ALA A 181 9.98 5.25 16.88
N ALA A 182 9.88 4.16 16.11
CA ALA A 182 11.04 3.45 15.56
C ALA A 182 11.53 4.13 14.27
N LEU A 183 10.65 4.90 13.65
CA LEU A 183 10.88 5.61 12.41
C LEU A 183 11.29 7.07 12.62
N ASP A 184 11.17 7.61 13.85
CA ASP A 184 11.52 9.01 14.17
C ASP A 184 12.91 9.45 13.66
N PRO A 185 13.99 8.63 13.74
CA PRO A 185 15.30 9.01 13.19
C PRO A 185 15.33 9.19 11.66
N PHE A 186 14.30 8.71 10.95
CA PHE A 186 14.21 8.72 9.49
C PHE A 186 13.15 9.70 8.99
N ARG A 187 12.68 10.62 9.85
CA ARG A 187 11.72 11.65 9.45
C ARG A 187 12.29 12.58 8.38
N ILE A 188 11.46 12.91 7.42
CA ILE A 188 11.76 13.88 6.35
C ILE A 188 10.53 14.72 6.03
N ALA A 189 10.77 15.93 5.53
CA ALA A 189 9.69 16.75 5.01
C ALA A 189 9.08 16.07 3.77
N THR A 190 7.80 16.33 3.53
CA THR A 190 7.20 16.00 2.23
C THR A 190 7.87 16.78 1.09
N PRO A 191 7.73 16.32 -0.17
CA PRO A 191 8.20 17.07 -1.32
C PRO A 191 7.65 18.50 -1.39
N GLU A 192 8.39 19.38 -2.06
CA GLU A 192 8.00 20.77 -2.26
C GLU A 192 6.62 20.90 -2.92
N ARG A 193 5.85 21.88 -2.44
CA ARG A 193 4.47 22.10 -2.91
C ARG A 193 4.47 22.97 -4.16
N GLU A 194 3.72 22.56 -5.16
CA GLU A 194 3.48 23.39 -6.36
C GLU A 194 2.49 24.53 -6.10
N ARG A 195 1.65 24.38 -5.08
CA ARG A 195 0.60 25.33 -4.70
C ARG A 195 0.48 25.33 -3.18
N PRO A 196 0.19 26.48 -2.54
CA PRO A 196 -0.04 26.51 -1.11
C PRO A 196 -1.26 25.65 -0.75
N LEU A 197 -1.12 24.83 0.30
CA LEU A 197 -2.25 24.14 0.90
C LEU A 197 -3.04 25.10 1.80
N LEU A 198 -4.30 24.76 2.08
CA LEU A 198 -5.06 25.47 3.10
C LEU A 198 -4.41 25.24 4.49
N PRO A 199 -4.53 26.19 5.43
CA PRO A 199 -3.78 26.16 6.69
C PRO A 199 -3.95 24.89 7.53
N TYR A 200 -5.08 24.19 7.43
CA TYR A 200 -5.36 22.98 8.22
C TYR A 200 -4.47 21.79 7.87
N LEU A 201 -3.86 21.76 6.66
CA LEU A 201 -2.92 20.72 6.22
C LEU A 201 -1.45 21.08 6.44
N THR A 202 -1.18 22.19 7.13
CA THR A 202 0.20 22.62 7.42
C THR A 202 0.91 21.59 8.28
N GLU A 203 2.10 21.17 7.83
CA GLU A 203 2.96 20.29 8.59
C GLU A 203 3.63 21.07 9.74
N PRO A 204 3.48 20.66 11.00
CA PRO A 204 4.13 21.32 12.14
C PRO A 204 5.63 20.96 12.23
N SER A 205 6.02 19.82 11.63
CA SER A 205 7.36 19.26 11.58
C SER A 205 7.42 18.25 10.42
N PRO A 206 8.61 17.74 10.03
CA PRO A 206 8.72 16.63 9.10
C PRO A 206 7.78 15.44 9.42
N THR A 207 6.76 15.23 8.58
CA THR A 207 5.72 14.20 8.81
C THR A 207 5.84 12.97 7.91
N LEU A 208 6.84 12.91 7.03
CA LEU A 208 7.11 11.78 6.15
C LEU A 208 8.34 11.00 6.61
N TYR A 209 8.65 9.87 5.97
CA TYR A 209 9.79 9.02 6.32
C TYR A 209 10.63 8.61 5.11
N ASP A 210 11.92 8.46 5.34
CA ASP A 210 12.87 7.86 4.43
C ASP A 210 12.88 6.33 4.60
N ILE A 211 12.12 5.65 3.74
CA ILE A 211 11.93 4.19 3.79
C ILE A 211 12.11 3.65 2.39
N ASP A 212 13.17 2.86 2.21
CA ASP A 212 13.40 2.14 0.95
C ASP A 212 12.34 1.06 0.80
N LEU A 213 11.75 0.98 -0.40
CA LEU A 213 10.72 0.02 -0.75
C LEU A 213 11.10 -0.70 -2.05
N SER A 214 10.76 -1.98 -2.13
CA SER A 214 10.94 -2.73 -3.38
C SER A 214 9.86 -3.78 -3.59
N VAL A 215 9.63 -4.13 -4.85
CA VAL A 215 8.66 -5.13 -5.29
C VAL A 215 9.40 -6.26 -6.00
N GLY A 216 9.30 -7.46 -5.44
CA GLY A 216 9.75 -8.71 -6.07
C GLY A 216 8.58 -9.44 -6.73
N LEU A 217 8.83 -10.00 -7.91
CA LEU A 217 7.90 -10.85 -8.66
C LEU A 217 8.58 -12.16 -9.03
N THR A 218 7.96 -13.27 -8.63
CA THR A 218 8.45 -14.63 -8.84
C THR A 218 7.42 -15.44 -9.63
N PRO A 219 7.69 -15.79 -10.90
CA PRO A 219 6.89 -16.75 -11.66
C PRO A 219 6.88 -18.14 -11.00
N GLU A 220 5.88 -18.96 -11.34
CA GLU A 220 5.81 -20.33 -10.82
C GLU A 220 7.04 -21.16 -11.24
N GLY A 221 7.77 -21.67 -10.24
CA GLY A 221 9.02 -22.41 -10.47
C GLY A 221 10.19 -21.55 -10.98
N GLY A 222 9.99 -20.24 -11.11
CA GLY A 222 11.00 -19.28 -11.52
C GLY A 222 11.82 -18.72 -10.36
N ARG A 223 12.60 -17.68 -10.65
CA ARG A 223 13.36 -16.90 -9.67
C ARG A 223 12.78 -15.51 -9.53
N GLU A 224 12.91 -14.94 -8.35
CA GLU A 224 12.48 -13.56 -8.09
C GLU A 224 13.22 -12.57 -8.99
N THR A 225 12.45 -11.62 -9.54
CA THR A 225 12.95 -10.39 -10.15
C THR A 225 12.47 -9.20 -9.35
N ILE A 226 13.36 -8.29 -8.97
CA ILE A 226 12.96 -7.02 -8.36
C ILE A 226 12.52 -6.06 -9.47
N ILE A 227 11.22 -5.93 -9.66
CA ILE A 227 10.60 -5.17 -10.76
C ILE A 227 10.45 -3.68 -10.43
N SER A 228 10.57 -3.29 -9.15
CA SER A 228 10.52 -1.89 -8.73
C SER A 228 11.36 -1.64 -7.49
N ARG A 229 12.07 -0.50 -7.45
CA ARG A 229 12.72 0.04 -6.27
C ARG A 229 12.36 1.51 -6.14
N THR A 230 11.76 1.89 -5.03
CA THR A 230 11.32 3.26 -4.78
C THR A 230 11.51 3.62 -3.30
N ASN A 231 11.01 4.77 -2.89
CA ASN A 231 11.09 5.21 -1.50
C ASN A 231 9.83 5.97 -1.09
N TYR A 232 9.39 5.77 0.15
CA TYR A 232 8.22 6.44 0.71
C TYR A 232 8.34 7.98 0.72
N ARG A 233 9.58 8.51 0.71
CA ARG A 233 9.88 9.96 0.64
C ARG A 233 9.32 10.65 -0.61
N THR A 234 8.89 9.90 -1.61
CA THR A 234 8.27 10.40 -2.86
C THR A 234 6.80 10.80 -2.70
N MET A 235 6.16 10.41 -1.59
CA MET A 235 4.74 10.70 -1.35
C MET A 235 4.48 12.19 -1.18
N TYR A 236 3.47 12.69 -1.89
CA TYR A 236 3.14 14.12 -1.85
C TYR A 236 2.39 14.46 -0.57
N TYR A 237 1.42 13.66 -0.14
CA TYR A 237 0.80 13.84 1.18
C TYR A 237 1.28 12.79 2.16
N SER A 238 1.56 13.20 3.40
CA SER A 238 1.94 12.30 4.49
C SER A 238 0.71 11.66 5.15
N ALA A 239 0.90 10.54 5.85
CA ALA A 239 -0.17 9.91 6.61
C ALA A 239 -0.83 10.83 7.66
N PRO A 240 -0.09 11.71 8.38
CA PRO A 240 -0.72 12.73 9.23
C PRO A 240 -1.61 13.73 8.47
N GLN A 241 -1.23 14.16 7.27
CA GLN A 241 -2.08 15.03 6.43
C GLN A 241 -3.34 14.29 5.94
N GLN A 242 -3.20 13.02 5.55
CA GLN A 242 -4.30 12.15 5.15
C GLN A 242 -5.31 11.99 6.29
N LEU A 243 -4.85 11.62 7.48
CA LEU A 243 -5.69 11.45 8.67
C LEU A 243 -6.35 12.77 9.10
N CYS A 244 -5.60 13.87 9.13
CA CYS A 244 -6.16 15.21 9.37
C CYS A 244 -7.32 15.51 8.42
N HIS A 245 -7.11 15.36 7.10
CA HIS A 245 -8.15 15.57 6.10
C HIS A 245 -9.37 14.67 6.32
N HIS A 246 -9.14 13.39 6.60
CA HIS A 246 -10.18 12.38 6.78
C HIS A 246 -11.17 12.77 7.89
N THR A 247 -10.68 13.40 8.97
CA THR A 247 -11.50 13.83 10.12
C THR A 247 -12.21 15.16 9.95
N THR A 248 -11.92 15.94 8.90
CA THR A 248 -12.42 17.33 8.76
C THR A 248 -13.94 17.45 8.70
N SER A 249 -14.63 16.44 8.17
CA SER A 249 -16.09 16.37 8.11
C SER A 249 -16.73 15.84 9.41
N GLY A 250 -15.94 15.55 10.44
CA GLY A 250 -16.37 14.90 11.67
C GLY A 250 -16.35 13.36 11.58
N CYS A 251 -15.66 12.79 10.59
CA CYS A 251 -15.47 11.33 10.51
C CYS A 251 -14.76 10.82 11.77
N PRO A 252 -15.35 9.90 12.53
CA PRO A 252 -14.71 9.34 13.72
C PRO A 252 -13.62 8.34 13.31
N MET A 253 -12.50 8.38 14.03
CA MET A 253 -11.42 7.40 13.88
C MET A 253 -11.42 6.43 15.05
N ARG A 254 -11.13 5.16 14.79
CA ARG A 254 -11.07 4.07 15.77
C ARG A 254 -9.67 3.49 15.85
N VAL A 255 -9.36 2.93 17.01
CA VAL A 255 -8.13 2.13 17.17
C VAL A 255 -8.23 0.91 16.25
N GLY A 256 -7.21 0.72 15.41
CA GLY A 256 -7.19 -0.35 14.42
C GLY A 256 -7.71 0.05 13.04
N ASP A 257 -8.10 1.32 12.81
CA ASP A 257 -8.34 1.80 11.46
C ASP A 257 -7.03 1.80 10.65
N LEU A 258 -7.12 1.35 9.40
CA LEU A 258 -6.02 1.27 8.45
C LEU A 258 -6.16 2.34 7.38
N LEU A 259 -5.08 3.10 7.15
CA LEU A 259 -5.03 4.15 6.13
C LEU A 259 -3.96 3.79 5.10
N GLY A 260 -4.37 3.32 3.92
CA GLY A 260 -3.48 3.06 2.79
C GLY A 260 -2.97 4.35 2.18
N SER A 261 -1.69 4.40 1.83
CA SER A 261 -1.04 5.62 1.33
C SER A 261 -1.54 6.03 -0.05
N GLY A 262 -2.10 5.10 -0.81
CA GLY A 262 -2.11 5.13 -2.26
C GLY A 262 -0.76 4.67 -2.82
N THR A 263 -0.80 4.11 -4.03
CA THR A 263 0.36 3.55 -4.72
C THR A 263 1.57 4.49 -4.70
N ILE A 264 2.71 4.00 -4.22
CA ILE A 264 3.96 4.75 -4.08
C ILE A 264 4.77 4.62 -5.38
N SER A 265 4.89 5.71 -6.12
CA SER A 265 5.69 5.77 -7.36
C SER A 265 6.71 6.90 -7.31
N GLY A 266 7.93 6.61 -7.77
CA GLY A 266 8.95 7.61 -8.10
C GLY A 266 8.75 8.17 -9.51
N THR A 267 9.73 8.96 -9.99
CA THR A 267 9.66 9.62 -11.31
C THR A 267 10.08 8.71 -12.45
N GLU A 268 11.05 7.82 -12.20
CA GLU A 268 11.56 6.89 -13.20
C GLU A 268 10.67 5.65 -13.30
N ARG A 269 10.66 5.01 -14.48
CA ARG A 269 9.76 3.89 -14.77
C ARG A 269 9.93 2.74 -13.78
N ASP A 270 11.16 2.31 -13.52
CA ASP A 270 11.55 1.22 -12.62
C ASP A 270 11.39 1.56 -11.12
N THR A 271 10.84 2.74 -10.82
CA THR A 271 10.50 3.19 -9.46
C THR A 271 8.98 3.30 -9.24
N CYS A 272 8.17 2.87 -10.22
CA CYS A 272 6.72 2.91 -10.14
C CYS A 272 6.15 1.77 -9.28
N GLY A 273 5.04 2.03 -8.59
CA GLY A 273 4.46 1.12 -7.61
C GLY A 273 3.39 0.15 -8.14
N SER A 274 3.21 0.00 -9.45
CA SER A 274 2.24 -0.93 -10.05
C SER A 274 2.70 -1.46 -11.41
N LEU A 275 2.24 -2.64 -11.83
CA LEU A 275 2.49 -3.11 -13.20
C LEU A 275 1.74 -2.29 -14.24
N LEU A 276 0.60 -1.68 -13.89
CA LEU A 276 -0.06 -0.70 -14.75
C LEU A 276 0.93 0.40 -15.18
N GLU A 277 1.69 0.93 -14.22
CA GLU A 277 2.72 1.93 -14.48
C GLU A 277 3.96 1.33 -15.12
N LEU A 278 4.53 0.26 -14.56
CA LEU A 278 5.76 -0.33 -15.08
C LEU A 278 5.62 -0.76 -16.54
N SER A 279 4.45 -1.29 -16.92
CA SER A 279 4.17 -1.76 -18.28
C SER A 279 3.54 -0.72 -19.22
N TRP A 280 3.32 0.51 -18.75
CA TRP A 280 2.58 1.55 -19.45
C TRP A 280 1.20 1.11 -19.98
N GLY A 281 0.38 0.51 -19.11
CA GLY A 281 -0.91 -0.04 -19.52
C GLY A 281 -0.80 -1.31 -20.36
N GLY A 282 0.31 -2.03 -20.27
CA GLY A 282 0.61 -3.26 -21.00
C GLY A 282 1.25 -3.06 -22.37
N LYS A 283 1.59 -1.81 -22.75
CA LYS A 283 2.24 -1.48 -24.03
C LYS A 283 3.73 -1.81 -24.04
N GLU A 284 4.36 -1.76 -22.88
CA GLU A 284 5.80 -1.93 -22.68
C GLU A 284 6.04 -2.97 -21.58
N PRO A 285 5.87 -4.29 -21.84
CA PRO A 285 5.98 -5.33 -20.82
C PRO A 285 7.30 -5.30 -20.06
N VAL A 286 7.27 -5.62 -18.76
CA VAL A 286 8.47 -5.74 -17.92
C VAL A 286 9.14 -7.08 -18.21
N THR A 287 10.43 -7.06 -18.55
CA THR A 287 11.23 -8.30 -18.69
C THR A 287 11.71 -8.77 -17.33
N LEU A 288 11.38 -10.01 -16.98
CA LEU A 288 11.83 -10.69 -15.79
C LEU A 288 13.22 -11.29 -16.01
N ASP A 289 13.95 -11.55 -14.94
CA ASP A 289 15.32 -12.04 -15.04
C ASP A 289 15.43 -13.48 -15.64
N GLY A 290 14.32 -14.21 -15.72
CA GLY A 290 14.20 -15.48 -16.44
C GLY A 290 13.99 -15.34 -17.95
N GLY A 291 13.81 -14.12 -18.47
CA GLY A 291 13.52 -13.82 -19.88
C GLY A 291 12.03 -13.76 -20.23
N GLU A 292 11.15 -14.24 -19.34
CA GLU A 292 9.71 -14.02 -19.41
C GLU A 292 9.36 -12.53 -19.31
N THR A 293 8.16 -12.14 -19.76
CA THR A 293 7.67 -10.77 -19.63
C THR A 293 6.33 -10.73 -18.88
N ARG A 294 6.04 -9.57 -18.27
CA ARG A 294 4.76 -9.31 -17.59
C ARG A 294 4.25 -7.91 -17.92
N SER A 295 2.99 -7.85 -18.37
CA SER A 295 2.23 -6.59 -18.44
C SER A 295 1.33 -6.42 -17.21
N PHE A 296 0.78 -7.54 -16.73
CA PHE A 296 -0.04 -7.69 -15.55
C PHE A 296 0.31 -9.05 -14.93
N LEU A 297 -0.23 -9.34 -13.74
CA LEU A 297 0.04 -10.59 -13.05
C LEU A 297 -0.59 -11.79 -13.77
N GLU A 298 0.20 -12.83 -13.95
CA GLU A 298 -0.23 -14.14 -14.44
C GLU A 298 -0.58 -15.06 -13.26
N ASP A 299 -1.37 -16.10 -13.53
CA ASP A 299 -1.68 -17.08 -12.49
C ASP A 299 -0.40 -17.75 -11.98
N ASN A 300 -0.38 -17.98 -10.67
CA ASN A 300 0.72 -18.54 -9.90
C ASN A 300 1.95 -17.65 -9.73
N ASP A 301 1.93 -16.41 -10.23
CA ASP A 301 2.91 -15.40 -9.85
C ASP A 301 2.84 -15.13 -8.33
N THR A 302 3.99 -15.02 -7.68
CA THR A 302 4.12 -14.59 -6.29
C THR A 302 4.72 -13.19 -6.23
N LEU A 303 4.02 -12.30 -5.51
CA LEU A 303 4.40 -10.91 -5.31
C LEU A 303 4.87 -10.69 -3.89
N THR A 304 6.02 -10.04 -3.71
CA THR A 304 6.57 -9.72 -2.39
C THR A 304 6.99 -8.27 -2.31
N LEU A 305 6.42 -7.53 -1.36
CA LEU A 305 6.85 -6.19 -1.01
C LEU A 305 7.88 -6.26 0.13
N TYR A 306 8.89 -5.41 0.04
CA TYR A 306 9.92 -5.23 1.05
C TYR A 306 10.01 -3.76 1.46
N GLY A 307 10.35 -3.52 2.72
CA GLY A 307 10.54 -2.16 3.23
C GLY A 307 11.56 -2.08 4.36
N ALA A 308 12.43 -1.08 4.33
CA ALA A 308 13.34 -0.79 5.43
C ALA A 308 13.82 0.67 5.44
N ALA A 309 13.80 1.29 6.62
CA ALA A 309 14.56 2.51 6.86
C ALA A 309 16.03 2.16 7.18
N LYS A 310 16.98 2.94 6.64
CA LYS A 310 18.43 2.66 6.71
C LYS A 310 19.11 3.63 7.67
N GLY A 311 19.70 3.10 8.74
CA GLY A 311 20.57 3.84 9.64
C GLY A 311 22.05 3.55 9.37
N ASP A 312 22.94 4.18 10.13
CA ASP A 312 24.37 3.91 10.07
C ASP A 312 24.68 2.52 10.67
N GLY A 313 24.92 1.53 9.80
CA GLY A 313 25.21 0.16 10.21
C GLY A 313 24.01 -0.68 10.68
N TYR A 314 22.77 -0.17 10.56
CA TYR A 314 21.56 -0.92 10.94
C TYR A 314 20.36 -0.61 10.02
N ARG A 315 19.28 -1.40 10.15
CA ARG A 315 18.01 -1.15 9.46
C ARG A 315 16.82 -1.34 10.40
N VAL A 316 15.76 -0.56 10.19
CA VAL A 316 14.42 -0.80 10.74
C VAL A 316 13.56 -1.38 9.63
N GLY A 317 13.44 -2.70 9.59
CA GLY A 317 12.75 -3.43 8.52
C GLY A 317 11.29 -3.75 8.86
N PHE A 318 10.46 -3.85 7.83
CA PHE A 318 9.04 -4.16 7.93
C PHE A 318 8.72 -5.65 7.77
N GLY A 319 9.73 -6.49 7.53
CA GLY A 319 9.52 -7.86 7.06
C GLY A 319 9.02 -7.87 5.61
N GLU A 320 8.24 -8.90 5.26
CA GLU A 320 7.72 -9.11 3.92
C GLU A 320 6.19 -9.00 3.91
N CYS A 321 5.64 -8.40 2.86
CA CYS A 321 4.23 -8.54 2.50
C CYS A 321 4.15 -9.34 1.19
N THR A 322 3.88 -10.64 1.30
CA THR A 322 3.89 -11.57 0.16
C THR A 322 2.51 -12.20 -0.09
N GLY A 323 2.23 -12.58 -1.33
CA GLY A 323 1.04 -13.36 -1.69
C GLY A 323 1.15 -13.97 -3.10
N LYS A 324 0.70 -15.21 -3.26
CA LYS A 324 0.60 -15.89 -4.56
C LYS A 324 -0.77 -15.61 -5.19
N LEU A 325 -0.79 -15.28 -6.48
CA LEU A 325 -2.02 -15.17 -7.25
C LEU A 325 -2.48 -16.56 -7.70
N LEU A 326 -3.64 -17.02 -7.22
CA LEU A 326 -4.27 -18.25 -7.67
C LEU A 326 -5.20 -17.99 -8.87
N PRO A 327 -5.39 -18.99 -9.75
CA PRO A 327 -6.37 -18.92 -10.82
C PRO A 327 -7.76 -18.55 -10.34
N ALA A 328 -8.52 -17.89 -11.20
CA ALA A 328 -9.92 -17.56 -10.91
C ALA A 328 -10.74 -18.83 -10.69
N ARG A 329 -11.70 -18.78 -9.77
CA ARG A 329 -12.59 -19.93 -9.54
C ARG A 329 -13.47 -20.18 -10.78
N PRO A 330 -13.77 -21.46 -11.08
CA PRO A 330 -14.76 -21.79 -12.10
C PRO A 330 -16.07 -21.06 -11.85
N LEU A 331 -16.68 -20.55 -12.93
CA LEU A 331 -17.99 -19.93 -12.84
C LEU A 331 -19.05 -21.01 -12.60
N PRO A 332 -19.98 -20.79 -11.65
CA PRO A 332 -21.15 -21.65 -11.54
C PRO A 332 -22.08 -21.46 -12.74
N ASP A 333 -22.89 -22.48 -13.07
CA ASP A 333 -23.77 -22.48 -14.25
C ASP A 333 -24.71 -21.27 -14.35
N TRP A 334 -25.08 -20.65 -13.21
CA TRP A 334 -25.96 -19.48 -13.19
C TRP A 334 -25.25 -18.16 -13.55
N ALA A 335 -23.92 -18.15 -13.60
CA ALA A 335 -23.09 -16.97 -13.89
C ALA A 335 -22.54 -16.95 -15.33
N ILE A 336 -22.89 -17.95 -16.15
CA ILE A 336 -22.48 -18.11 -17.54
C ILE A 336 -23.61 -17.65 -18.46
#